data_AF-A0A072U2X9-F1
#
_entry.id   AF-A0A072U2X9-F1
#
_cell.length_a   1.000
_cell.length_b   1.000
_cell.length_c   1.000
_cell.angle_alpha   90.00
_cell.angle_beta   90.00
_cell.angle_gamma   90.00
#
_symmetry.space_group_name_H-M   'P 1'
#
loop_
_entity.id
_entity.type
_entity.pdbx_description
1 polymer ?
#
loop_
_entity_poly.entity_id
_entity_poly.type
_entity_poly.pdbx_seq_one_letter_code
_entity_poly.pdbx_strand_id
1 'polypeptide(L)'
;MALSNVHMLQSARGFQKCNLSFSSHGYPRRGYRTNHLAFASMHTSDPKVDSLLDSVKWDNKGLAVAIAQNVDTGAILMQGFANREAVATTISSRKATFYSRSRSSLWTKGETSNNFINVHDVFLDCDRDSIIYLGKPDGPTCHTGAETCYYTPVFDLLKEEEVEGNKLALTSLYALESTISQRKAEVVEENGKPSWTKRLLLNDKLLCSKIREEANELCETLENNEDKSRTASEMADVLYHAMVLLALKDVKVEEVLQVLRQRFSKSGIEEKRSRPTQKSVEN
;
A
#
# COMPACT_ATOMS: atom_id res chain seq x y z
N MET A 1 -3.91 56.53 7.66
CA MET A 1 -4.29 57.69 6.80
C MET A 1 -4.50 57.18 5.39
N ALA A 2 -5.68 57.47 4.82
CA ALA A 2 -6.15 57.29 3.43
C ALA A 2 -6.06 55.86 2.83
N LEU A 3 -7.13 55.06 2.68
CA LEU A 3 -8.41 55.21 1.95
C LEU A 3 -8.27 55.73 0.52
N SER A 4 -8.68 54.92 -0.46
CA SER A 4 -9.39 55.34 -1.68
C SER A 4 -10.12 54.16 -2.33
N ASN A 5 -11.44 54.11 -2.10
CA ASN A 5 -12.43 53.38 -2.90
C ASN A 5 -12.68 54.13 -4.22
N VAL A 6 -12.93 53.41 -5.32
CA VAL A 6 -13.89 53.86 -6.34
C VAL A 6 -14.74 52.68 -6.82
N HIS A 7 -16.04 52.94 -6.88
CA HIS A 7 -17.16 52.07 -7.15
C HIS A 7 -17.50 52.01 -8.66
N MET A 8 -18.07 50.87 -9.07
CA MET A 8 -19.31 50.73 -9.87
C MET A 8 -19.31 51.08 -11.37
N LEU A 9 -19.73 50.12 -12.21
CA LEU A 9 -21.02 50.18 -12.95
C LEU A 9 -21.27 48.91 -13.80
N GLN A 10 -22.51 48.43 -13.70
CA GLN A 10 -23.12 47.36 -14.47
C GLN A 10 -23.47 47.81 -15.90
N SER A 11 -23.60 46.85 -16.81
CA SER A 11 -24.47 46.98 -17.99
C SER A 11 -25.03 45.59 -18.35
N ALA A 12 -26.35 45.47 -18.27
CA ALA A 12 -27.16 44.36 -18.77
C ALA A 12 -27.78 44.71 -20.13
N ARG A 13 -27.90 43.72 -21.01
CA ARG A 13 -28.79 43.57 -22.20
C ARG A 13 -28.56 42.11 -22.69
N GLY A 14 -29.51 41.24 -22.99
CA GLY A 14 -30.94 41.36 -23.27
C GLY A 14 -31.25 40.69 -24.61
N PHE A 15 -31.99 39.56 -24.56
CA PHE A 15 -32.81 38.94 -25.62
C PHE A 15 -32.17 38.27 -26.85
N GLN A 16 -32.50 36.99 -27.12
CA GLN A 16 -33.64 36.62 -28.00
C GLN A 16 -33.93 35.11 -27.99
N LYS A 17 -35.21 34.75 -27.80
CA LYS A 17 -35.79 33.41 -28.02
C LYS A 17 -36.30 33.35 -29.46
N CYS A 18 -36.03 32.26 -30.18
CA CYS A 18 -36.75 31.91 -31.40
C CYS A 18 -37.53 30.59 -31.19
N ASN A 19 -38.85 30.71 -31.24
CA ASN A 19 -39.79 29.60 -31.44
C ASN A 19 -39.91 29.34 -32.94
N LEU A 20 -39.94 28.08 -33.35
CA LEU A 20 -40.48 27.68 -34.65
C LEU A 20 -41.39 26.47 -34.47
N SER A 21 -42.57 26.62 -35.06
CA SER A 21 -43.79 25.86 -34.93
C SER A 21 -43.88 24.66 -35.88
N PHE A 22 -44.78 23.76 -35.51
CA PHE A 22 -45.21 22.54 -36.18
C PHE A 22 -45.64 22.68 -37.65
N SER A 23 -45.46 21.59 -38.40
CA SER A 23 -46.39 21.19 -39.46
C SER A 23 -46.62 19.68 -39.43
N SER A 24 -47.90 19.32 -39.34
CA SER A 24 -48.50 17.99 -39.35
C SER A 24 -48.67 17.47 -40.78
N HIS A 25 -48.46 16.18 -41.05
CA HIS A 25 -49.14 15.42 -42.12
C HIS A 25 -49.02 13.89 -41.90
N GLY A 26 -50.16 13.18 -41.85
CA GLY A 26 -50.36 11.83 -42.43
C GLY A 26 -49.98 10.56 -41.65
N TYR A 27 -50.96 9.88 -41.05
CA TYR A 27 -51.00 8.46 -40.63
C TYR A 27 -51.07 7.49 -41.85
N PRO A 28 -50.78 6.16 -41.79
CA PRO A 28 -51.31 5.24 -40.77
C PRO A 28 -50.51 3.96 -40.33
N ARG A 29 -50.98 3.44 -39.17
CA ARG A 29 -51.08 2.04 -38.69
C ARG A 29 -49.84 1.20 -38.29
N ARG A 30 -49.68 1.13 -36.97
CA ARG A 30 -49.62 -0.07 -36.09
C ARG A 30 -48.73 -1.25 -36.55
N GLY A 31 -47.54 -1.29 -35.97
CA GLY A 31 -46.86 -2.52 -35.56
C GLY A 31 -46.31 -2.32 -34.14
N TYR A 32 -46.95 -2.91 -33.13
CA TYR A 32 -46.42 -2.93 -31.77
C TYR A 32 -45.17 -3.82 -31.76
N ARG A 33 -43.98 -3.22 -31.85
CA ARG A 33 -42.76 -3.85 -31.35
C ARG A 33 -42.70 -3.56 -29.86
N THR A 34 -42.90 -4.61 -29.07
CA THR A 34 -42.57 -4.63 -27.66
C THR A 34 -41.11 -4.29 -27.51
N ASN A 35 -40.81 -3.06 -27.08
CA ASN A 35 -39.52 -2.75 -26.51
C ASN A 35 -39.38 -3.62 -25.26
N HIS A 36 -38.58 -4.69 -25.36
CA HIS A 36 -37.99 -5.29 -24.19
C HIS A 36 -37.14 -4.20 -23.53
N LEU A 37 -37.74 -3.53 -22.54
CA LEU A 37 -37.00 -2.84 -21.50
C LEU A 37 -36.07 -3.89 -20.90
N ALA A 38 -34.81 -3.86 -21.33
CA ALA A 38 -33.75 -4.50 -20.59
C ALA A 38 -33.74 -3.81 -19.23
N PHE A 39 -34.36 -4.44 -18.23
CA PHE A 39 -34.16 -4.10 -16.85
C PHE A 39 -32.66 -4.14 -16.63
N ALA A 40 -32.06 -2.97 -16.42
CA ALA A 40 -30.71 -2.88 -15.90
C ALA A 40 -30.68 -3.81 -14.69
N SER A 41 -29.79 -4.79 -14.73
CA SER A 41 -29.54 -5.69 -13.61
C SER A 41 -29.21 -4.80 -12.42
N MET A 42 -30.19 -4.56 -11.55
CA MET A 42 -29.93 -3.95 -10.26
C MET A 42 -28.94 -4.90 -9.61
N HIS A 43 -27.70 -4.46 -9.43
CA HIS A 43 -26.77 -5.14 -8.55
C HIS A 43 -27.47 -5.20 -7.20
N THR A 44 -28.09 -6.34 -6.89
CA THR A 44 -28.56 -6.62 -5.54
C THR A 44 -27.27 -6.78 -4.74
N SER A 45 -26.86 -5.69 -4.10
CA SER A 45 -25.77 -5.71 -3.14
C SER A 45 -26.07 -6.80 -2.10
N ASP A 46 -25.04 -7.55 -1.71
CA ASP A 46 -25.17 -8.54 -0.64
C ASP A 46 -25.69 -7.80 0.61
N PRO A 47 -26.81 -8.23 1.21
CA PRO A 47 -27.41 -7.55 2.35
C PRO A 47 -26.44 -7.42 3.54
N LYS A 48 -25.45 -8.31 3.65
CA LYS A 48 -24.39 -8.18 4.66
C LYS A 48 -23.45 -7.03 4.36
N VAL A 49 -23.11 -6.83 3.08
CA VAL A 49 -22.29 -5.70 2.64
C VAL A 49 -23.05 -4.39 2.86
N ASP A 50 -24.35 -4.36 2.56
CA ASP A 50 -25.15 -3.16 2.84
C ASP A 50 -25.20 -2.84 4.34
N SER A 51 -25.49 -3.82 5.19
CA SER A 51 -25.50 -3.62 6.64
C SER A 51 -24.14 -3.16 7.18
N LEU A 52 -23.02 -3.62 6.59
CA LEU A 52 -21.69 -3.14 6.93
C LEU A 52 -21.52 -1.67 6.54
N LEU A 53 -21.87 -1.32 5.30
CA LEU A 53 -21.71 0.03 4.74
C LEU A 53 -22.60 1.07 5.45
N ASP A 54 -23.79 0.67 5.88
CA ASP A 54 -24.71 1.51 6.64
C ASP A 54 -24.18 1.82 8.06
N SER A 55 -23.22 1.02 8.52
CA SER A 55 -22.58 1.20 9.81
C SER A 55 -21.34 2.09 9.77
N VAL A 56 -20.87 2.47 8.58
CA VAL A 56 -19.78 3.43 8.39
C VAL A 56 -20.31 4.84 8.64
N LYS A 57 -19.54 5.62 9.40
CA LYS A 57 -19.84 7.01 9.71
C LYS A 57 -19.27 7.91 8.62
N TRP A 58 -20.12 8.20 7.65
CA TRP A 58 -19.80 9.11 6.56
C TRP A 58 -19.86 10.57 7.02
N ASP A 59 -18.98 11.43 6.49
CA ASP A 59 -19.04 12.86 6.70
C ASP A 59 -20.27 13.50 6.04
N ASN A 60 -20.44 14.81 6.19
CA ASN A 60 -21.58 15.54 5.60
C ASN A 60 -21.61 15.56 4.05
N LYS A 61 -20.57 15.05 3.40
CA LYS A 61 -20.46 14.87 1.95
C LYS A 61 -20.62 13.40 1.54
N GLY A 62 -20.91 12.50 2.48
CA GLY A 62 -21.02 11.07 2.23
C GLY A 62 -19.66 10.38 2.04
N LEU A 63 -18.59 10.92 2.63
CA LEU A 63 -17.22 10.43 2.47
C LEU A 63 -16.61 9.98 3.81
N ALA A 64 -15.75 8.97 3.73
CA ALA A 64 -14.85 8.55 4.79
C ALA A 64 -13.40 8.60 4.28
N VAL A 65 -12.44 8.67 5.20
CA VAL A 65 -11.02 8.53 4.85
C VAL A 65 -10.75 7.05 4.56
N ALA A 66 -10.04 6.77 3.48
CA ALA A 66 -9.55 5.43 3.14
C ALA A 66 -8.03 5.46 2.99
N ILE A 67 -7.34 4.63 3.76
CA ILE A 67 -5.89 4.51 3.80
C ILE A 67 -5.51 3.19 3.15
N ALA A 68 -4.72 3.22 2.08
CA ALA A 68 -4.12 2.01 1.52
C ALA A 68 -2.81 1.70 2.25
N GLN A 69 -2.70 0.48 2.78
CA GLN A 69 -1.53 -0.01 3.50
C GLN A 69 -0.98 -1.26 2.82
N ASN A 70 0.35 -1.34 2.68
CA ASN A 70 1.01 -2.52 2.17
C ASN A 70 0.93 -3.66 3.19
N VAL A 71 0.36 -4.80 2.78
CA VAL A 71 0.19 -5.99 3.62
C VAL A 71 1.51 -6.68 3.99
N ASP A 72 2.56 -6.48 3.19
CA ASP A 72 3.88 -7.08 3.38
C ASP A 72 4.77 -6.17 4.23
N THR A 73 4.82 -4.88 3.91
CA THR A 73 5.77 -3.94 4.51
C THR A 73 5.22 -3.16 5.70
N GLY A 74 3.89 -3.10 5.83
CA GLY A 74 3.19 -2.22 6.76
C GLY A 74 3.20 -0.74 6.35
N ALA A 75 3.87 -0.37 5.25
CA ALA A 75 3.95 1.00 4.79
C ALA A 75 2.57 1.54 4.43
N ILE A 76 2.27 2.76 4.87
CA ILE A 76 1.14 3.51 4.36
C ILE A 76 1.48 3.93 2.92
N LEU A 77 0.71 3.46 1.96
CA LEU A 77 0.95 3.67 0.53
C LEU A 77 0.39 5.02 0.08
N MET A 78 -0.87 5.28 0.43
CA MET A 78 -1.57 6.52 0.10
C MET A 78 -2.84 6.68 0.93
N GLN A 79 -3.37 7.89 0.95
CA GLN A 79 -4.70 8.20 1.46
C GLN A 79 -5.58 8.73 0.33
N GLY A 80 -6.84 8.27 0.30
CA GLY A 80 -7.90 8.79 -0.55
C GLY A 80 -9.21 8.90 0.23
N PHE A 81 -10.23 9.48 -0.40
CA PHE A 81 -11.58 9.45 0.16
C PHE A 81 -12.34 8.27 -0.43
N ALA A 82 -13.27 7.69 0.30
CA ALA A 82 -14.18 6.68 -0.20
C ALA A 82 -15.61 7.11 0.14
N ASN A 83 -16.53 6.93 -0.80
CA ASN A 83 -17.96 6.93 -0.52
C ASN A 83 -18.46 5.48 -0.42
N ARG A 84 -19.75 5.31 -0.12
CA ARG A 84 -20.40 3.99 -0.01
C ARG A 84 -20.10 3.08 -1.21
N GLU A 85 -20.22 3.61 -2.43
CA GLU A 85 -20.01 2.86 -3.67
C GLU A 85 -18.54 2.47 -3.87
N ALA A 86 -17.59 3.31 -3.48
CA ALA A 86 -16.16 3.00 -3.57
C ALA A 86 -15.78 1.82 -2.66
N VAL A 87 -16.31 1.78 -1.44
CA VAL A 87 -16.07 0.66 -0.51
C VAL A 87 -16.74 -0.62 -1.03
N ALA A 88 -17.99 -0.54 -1.51
CA ALA A 88 -18.67 -1.67 -2.13
C ALA A 88 -17.90 -2.24 -3.35
N THR A 89 -17.38 -1.35 -4.19
CA THR A 89 -16.55 -1.72 -5.35
C THR A 89 -15.24 -2.36 -4.90
N THR A 90 -14.62 -1.85 -3.83
CA THR A 90 -13.39 -2.44 -3.27
C THR A 90 -13.62 -3.85 -2.73
N ILE A 91 -14.71 -4.06 -1.98
CA ILE A 91 -15.07 -5.37 -1.43
C ILE A 91 -15.29 -6.40 -2.54
N SER A 92 -16.02 -6.01 -3.59
CA SER A 92 -16.37 -6.92 -4.69
C SER A 92 -15.21 -7.19 -5.64
N SER A 93 -14.45 -6.16 -6.03
CA SER A 93 -13.36 -6.29 -7.02
C SER A 93 -12.03 -6.74 -6.41
N ARG A 94 -11.88 -6.65 -5.07
CA ARG A 94 -10.61 -6.79 -4.36
C ARG A 94 -9.53 -5.84 -4.86
N LYS A 95 -9.91 -4.66 -5.36
CA LYS A 95 -8.98 -3.59 -5.78
C LYS A 95 -9.33 -2.29 -5.09
N ALA A 96 -8.31 -1.57 -4.61
CA ALA A 96 -8.51 -0.33 -3.88
C ALA A 96 -9.21 0.72 -4.77
N THR A 97 -10.47 0.99 -4.44
CA THR A 97 -11.31 1.95 -5.14
C THR A 97 -11.58 3.14 -4.22
N PHE A 98 -11.38 4.34 -4.76
CA PHE A 98 -11.56 5.60 -4.07
C PHE A 98 -12.62 6.45 -4.78
N TYR A 99 -13.08 7.49 -4.10
CA TYR A 99 -13.90 8.56 -4.66
C TYR A 99 -13.06 9.82 -4.87
N SER A 100 -12.98 10.27 -6.12
CA SER A 100 -12.28 11.50 -6.48
C SER A 100 -13.20 12.70 -6.25
N ARG A 101 -12.91 13.49 -5.22
CA ARG A 101 -13.69 14.71 -4.89
C ARG A 101 -13.72 15.74 -6.03
N SER A 102 -12.63 15.87 -6.78
CA SER A 102 -12.51 16.82 -7.89
C SER A 102 -13.22 16.36 -9.16
N ARG A 103 -13.25 15.04 -9.42
CA ARG A 103 -13.90 14.45 -10.60
C ARG A 103 -15.32 13.94 -10.31
N SER A 104 -15.76 14.03 -9.06
CA SER A 104 -17.04 13.52 -8.56
C SER A 104 -17.36 12.10 -9.03
N SER A 105 -16.36 11.22 -9.05
CA SER A 105 -16.46 9.87 -9.64
C SER A 105 -15.59 8.86 -8.89
N LEU A 106 -15.96 7.58 -9.04
CA LEU A 106 -15.14 6.46 -8.59
C LEU A 106 -13.84 6.39 -9.38
N TRP A 107 -12.79 5.92 -8.72
CA TRP A 107 -11.48 5.71 -9.31
C TRP A 107 -10.81 4.52 -8.65
N THR A 108 -10.57 3.46 -9.41
CA THR A 108 -9.80 2.32 -8.94
C THR A 108 -8.33 2.62 -9.15
N LYS A 109 -7.52 2.56 -8.09
CA LYS A 109 -6.08 2.80 -8.18
C LYS A 109 -5.49 1.79 -9.16
N GLY A 110 -4.78 2.29 -10.18
CA GLY A 110 -4.12 1.46 -11.19
C GLY A 110 -4.83 1.40 -12.55
N GLU A 111 -6.07 1.88 -12.70
CA GLU A 111 -6.81 1.81 -13.98
C GLU A 111 -6.07 2.39 -15.19
N THR A 112 -5.26 3.44 -14.98
CA THR A 112 -4.46 4.06 -16.05
C THR A 112 -3.02 3.56 -16.09
N SER A 113 -2.43 3.21 -14.93
CA SER A 113 -1.00 2.94 -14.81
C SER A 113 -0.65 1.46 -14.67
N ASN A 114 -1.65 0.57 -14.58
CA ASN A 114 -1.55 -0.84 -14.18
C ASN A 114 -0.94 -1.11 -12.79
N ASN A 115 -0.59 -0.07 -12.02
CA ASN A 115 -0.14 -0.22 -10.63
C ASN A 115 -1.35 -0.29 -9.70
N PHE A 116 -2.03 -1.43 -9.69
CA PHE A 116 -3.16 -1.69 -8.80
C PHE A 116 -2.71 -1.91 -7.36
N ILE A 117 -3.66 -1.81 -6.43
CA ILE A 117 -3.49 -2.28 -5.05
C ILE A 117 -4.52 -3.38 -4.83
N ASN A 118 -4.05 -4.63 -4.76
CA ASN A 118 -4.89 -5.81 -4.58
C ASN A 118 -5.22 -5.97 -3.09
N VAL A 119 -6.49 -5.77 -2.74
CA VAL A 119 -6.96 -5.71 -1.36
C VAL A 119 -7.16 -7.10 -0.79
N HIS A 120 -6.37 -7.41 0.24
CA HIS A 120 -6.49 -8.62 1.03
C HIS A 120 -7.61 -8.50 2.07
N ASP A 121 -7.72 -7.35 2.72
CA ASP A 121 -8.73 -7.11 3.75
C ASP A 121 -9.10 -5.62 3.87
N VAL A 122 -10.24 -5.36 4.50
CA VAL A 122 -10.76 -4.02 4.75
C VAL A 122 -11.10 -3.88 6.24
N PHE A 123 -10.46 -2.92 6.91
CA PHE A 123 -10.70 -2.65 8.33
C PHE A 123 -11.41 -1.31 8.49
N LEU A 124 -12.36 -1.26 9.42
CA LEU A 124 -12.93 -0.01 9.94
C LEU A 124 -12.23 0.32 11.26
N ASP A 125 -12.04 1.60 11.55
CA ASP A 125 -11.62 2.04 12.88
C ASP A 125 -12.76 1.95 13.91
N CYS A 126 -12.48 2.33 15.16
CA CYS A 126 -13.36 2.05 16.29
C CYS A 126 -14.66 2.87 16.27
N ASP A 127 -14.64 4.08 15.74
CA ASP A 127 -15.80 4.96 15.54
C ASP A 127 -16.29 5.01 14.08
N ARG A 128 -15.67 4.19 13.22
CA ARG A 128 -16.10 3.85 11.87
C ARG A 128 -16.11 5.01 10.88
N ASP A 129 -15.27 6.03 11.06
CA ASP A 129 -15.10 7.13 10.11
C ASP A 129 -13.78 7.08 9.31
N SER A 130 -12.96 6.06 9.56
CA SER A 130 -11.75 5.75 8.79
C SER A 130 -11.67 4.28 8.38
N ILE A 131 -11.11 4.04 7.19
CA ILE A 131 -11.05 2.73 6.56
C ILE A 131 -9.60 2.42 6.19
N ILE A 132 -9.13 1.21 6.49
CA ILE A 132 -7.87 0.68 5.96
C ILE A 132 -8.17 -0.33 4.86
N TYR A 133 -7.62 -0.09 3.68
CA TYR A 133 -7.47 -1.09 2.62
C TYR A 133 -6.10 -1.74 2.77
N LEU A 134 -6.06 -2.94 3.36
CA LEU A 134 -4.83 -3.70 3.51
C LEU A 134 -4.59 -4.52 2.24
N GLY A 135 -3.56 -4.19 1.47
CA GLY A 135 -3.37 -4.75 0.12
C GLY A 135 -1.92 -4.86 -0.34
N LYS A 136 -1.70 -5.59 -1.44
CA LYS A 136 -0.40 -5.69 -2.12
C LYS A 136 -0.40 -4.81 -3.38
N PRO A 137 0.52 -3.85 -3.52
CA PRO A 137 0.66 -3.06 -4.74
C PRO A 137 1.33 -3.85 -5.87
N ASP A 138 0.88 -3.67 -7.12
CA ASP A 138 1.48 -4.28 -8.33
C ASP A 138 2.66 -3.48 -8.91
N GLY A 139 2.96 -2.32 -8.32
CA GLY A 139 4.00 -1.41 -8.76
C GLY A 139 4.03 -0.16 -7.88
N PRO A 140 4.80 0.88 -8.23
CA PRO A 140 4.86 2.09 -7.43
C PRO A 140 3.47 2.72 -7.28
N THR A 141 3.11 3.03 -6.03
CA THR A 141 1.81 3.64 -5.74
C THR A 141 1.78 5.09 -6.22
N CYS A 142 2.87 5.82 -6.02
CA CYS A 142 2.95 7.23 -6.36
C CYS A 142 3.20 7.44 -7.86
N HIS A 143 2.63 8.52 -8.40
CA HIS A 143 2.85 8.92 -9.78
C HIS A 143 4.28 9.37 -10.07
N THR A 144 5.06 9.69 -9.04
CA THR A 144 6.49 10.02 -9.14
C THR A 144 7.38 8.79 -9.36
N GLY A 145 6.82 7.59 -9.27
CA GLY A 145 7.57 6.34 -9.26
C GLY A 145 7.97 5.86 -7.86
N ALA A 146 7.67 6.62 -6.81
CA ALA A 146 7.88 6.18 -5.42
C ALA A 146 6.86 5.11 -4.99
N GLU A 147 7.28 4.21 -4.09
CA GLU A 147 6.43 3.14 -3.56
C GLU A 147 5.22 3.68 -2.76
N THR A 148 5.43 4.77 -2.04
CA THR A 148 4.44 5.46 -1.20
C THR A 148 4.35 6.93 -1.59
N CYS A 149 3.22 7.58 -1.29
CA CYS A 149 3.11 9.04 -1.34
C CYS A 149 3.81 9.76 -0.16
N TYR A 150 4.21 9.02 0.89
CA TYR A 150 4.78 9.57 2.13
C TYR A 150 6.31 9.44 2.15
N TYR A 151 6.99 10.16 1.25
CA TYR A 151 8.45 10.12 1.07
C TYR A 151 9.17 11.40 1.52
N THR A 152 8.46 12.38 2.06
CA THR A 152 9.01 13.66 2.51
C THR A 152 8.79 13.87 4.02
N PRO A 153 9.83 13.74 4.85
CA PRO A 153 9.74 13.98 6.28
C PRO A 153 9.72 15.47 6.62
N VAL A 154 8.77 15.89 7.46
CA VAL A 154 8.58 17.31 7.84
C VAL A 154 9.78 17.87 8.61
N PHE A 155 10.40 17.08 9.51
CA PHE A 155 11.54 17.57 10.31
C PHE A 155 12.80 17.84 9.49
N ASP A 156 12.97 17.20 8.33
CA ASP A 156 14.13 17.46 7.47
C ASP A 156 13.89 18.77 6.68
N LEU A 157 12.65 19.02 6.24
CA LEU A 157 12.27 20.31 5.63
C LEU A 157 12.49 21.51 6.57
N LEU A 158 12.30 21.30 7.87
CA LEU A 158 12.48 22.35 8.89
C LEU A 158 13.94 22.64 9.23
N LYS A 159 14.88 21.76 8.86
CA LYS A 159 16.30 21.91 9.21
C LYS A 159 17.11 22.66 8.15
N GLU A 160 16.52 22.99 6.99
CA GLU A 160 17.24 23.56 5.83
C GLU A 160 18.50 22.77 5.43
N GLU A 161 18.65 21.52 5.90
CA GLU A 161 19.71 20.62 5.49
C GLU A 161 19.34 20.07 4.10
N GLU A 162 20.32 19.95 3.22
CA GLU A 162 20.14 19.25 1.95
C GLU A 162 19.65 17.83 2.26
N VAL A 163 18.37 17.57 1.98
CA VAL A 163 17.79 16.25 2.21
C VAL A 163 18.36 15.31 1.15
N GLU A 164 19.47 14.66 1.49
CA GLU A 164 20.12 13.69 0.61
C GLU A 164 19.28 12.39 0.59
N GLY A 165 18.33 12.34 -0.35
CA GLY A 165 17.55 11.15 -0.68
C GLY A 165 16.14 11.08 -0.09
N ASN A 166 15.30 10.23 -0.69
CA ASN A 166 13.93 9.98 -0.24
C ASN A 166 13.93 9.15 1.05
N LYS A 167 13.68 9.80 2.19
CA LYS A 167 13.49 9.10 3.47
C LYS A 167 12.04 8.61 3.55
N LEU A 168 11.83 7.42 3.01
CA LEU A 168 10.55 6.73 3.08
C LEU A 168 10.14 6.48 4.55
N ALA A 169 8.84 6.53 4.83
CA ALA A 169 8.28 6.12 6.14
C ALA A 169 8.35 4.60 6.32
N LEU A 170 9.57 4.06 6.46
CA LEU A 170 9.86 2.64 6.58
C LEU A 170 9.70 2.14 8.03
N THR A 171 9.28 0.89 8.16
CA THR A 171 9.38 0.15 9.43
C THR A 171 10.83 -0.31 9.67
N SER A 172 11.18 -0.67 10.91
CA SER A 172 12.57 -0.93 11.31
C SER A 172 13.31 -1.96 10.44
N LEU A 173 12.63 -3.04 10.02
CA LEU A 173 13.23 -4.07 9.16
C LEU A 173 13.55 -3.57 7.74
N TYR A 174 12.68 -2.73 7.17
CA TYR A 174 12.92 -2.16 5.84
C TYR A 174 13.94 -1.02 5.89
N ALA A 175 13.97 -0.24 6.98
CA ALA A 175 15.04 0.72 7.22
C ALA A 175 16.41 0.02 7.34
N LEU A 176 16.44 -1.15 7.99
CA LEU A 176 17.62 -2.00 8.05
C LEU A 176 18.03 -2.52 6.65
N GLU A 177 17.08 -3.03 5.86
CA GLU A 177 17.34 -3.45 4.47
C GLU A 177 17.95 -2.33 3.61
N SER A 178 17.37 -1.12 3.70
CA SER A 178 17.88 0.07 2.99
C SER A 178 19.31 0.40 3.43
N THR A 179 19.58 0.35 4.74
CA THR A 179 20.92 0.64 5.29
C THR A 179 21.94 -0.41 4.84
N ILE A 180 21.57 -1.71 4.85
CA ILE A 180 22.43 -2.79 4.36
C ILE A 180 22.71 -2.60 2.86
N SER A 181 21.71 -2.23 2.08
CA SER A 181 21.85 -1.97 0.64
C SER A 181 22.80 -0.81 0.35
N GLN A 182 22.69 0.29 1.11
CA GLN A 182 23.63 1.42 1.04
C GLN A 182 25.07 0.98 1.37
N ARG A 183 25.26 0.21 2.44
CA ARG A 183 26.58 -0.32 2.82
C ARG A 183 27.13 -1.35 1.83
N LYS A 184 26.26 -2.11 1.15
CA LYS A 184 26.66 -3.01 0.04
C LYS A 184 27.28 -2.21 -1.10
N ALA A 185 26.73 -1.04 -1.40
CA ALA A 185 27.22 -0.12 -2.43
C ALA A 185 28.44 0.72 -2.01
N GLU A 186 28.87 0.68 -0.75
CA GLU A 186 30.03 1.45 -0.29
C GLU A 186 31.28 1.10 -1.11
N VAL A 187 32.04 2.13 -1.50
CA VAL A 187 33.35 1.99 -2.12
C VAL A 187 34.39 1.96 -1.01
N VAL A 188 35.18 0.89 -0.95
CA VAL A 188 36.27 0.77 0.02
C VAL A 188 37.53 1.36 -0.63
N GLU A 189 38.03 2.45 -0.07
CA GLU A 189 39.29 3.05 -0.52
C GLU A 189 40.47 2.10 -0.33
N GLU A 190 41.54 2.29 -1.10
CA GLU A 190 42.72 1.41 -1.16
C GLU A 190 43.39 1.15 0.21
N ASN A 191 43.18 2.05 1.19
CA ASN A 191 43.65 1.93 2.58
C ASN A 191 42.52 2.07 3.63
N GLY A 192 41.25 2.08 3.20
CA GLY A 192 40.10 2.23 4.08
C GLY A 192 39.71 0.91 4.75
N LYS A 193 39.26 0.97 6.01
CA LYS A 193 38.62 -0.20 6.65
C LYS A 193 37.16 -0.26 6.20
N PRO A 194 36.68 -1.38 5.63
CA PRO A 194 35.28 -1.53 5.27
C PRO A 194 34.39 -1.45 6.51
N SER A 195 33.13 -1.03 6.33
CA SER A 195 32.13 -1.12 7.39
C SER A 195 31.93 -2.57 7.85
N TRP A 196 31.39 -2.79 9.05
CA TRP A 196 31.09 -4.14 9.55
C TRP A 196 30.22 -4.94 8.56
N THR A 197 29.18 -4.29 8.02
CA THR A 197 28.31 -4.89 7.00
C THR A 197 29.07 -5.25 5.74
N LYS A 198 29.93 -4.34 5.23
CA LYS A 198 30.73 -4.62 4.04
C LYS A 198 31.71 -5.77 4.27
N ARG A 199 32.33 -5.85 5.46
CA ARG A 199 33.20 -6.98 5.85
C ARG A 199 32.46 -8.31 5.84
N LEU A 200 31.23 -8.35 6.35
CA LEU A 200 30.38 -9.54 6.29
C LEU A 200 30.03 -9.93 4.85
N LEU A 201 29.67 -8.95 4.01
CA LEU A 201 29.33 -9.14 2.59
C LEU A 201 30.50 -9.65 1.74
N LEU A 202 31.75 -9.40 2.16
CA LEU A 202 32.97 -9.84 1.48
C LEU A 202 33.45 -11.23 1.95
N ASN A 203 32.84 -11.81 3.00
CA ASN A 203 33.31 -13.06 3.60
C ASN A 203 32.16 -13.97 4.02
N ASP A 204 31.75 -14.85 3.10
CA ASP A 204 30.69 -15.83 3.28
C ASP A 204 30.88 -16.71 4.53
N LYS A 205 32.12 -17.12 4.82
CA LYS A 205 32.43 -17.97 5.97
C LYS A 205 32.20 -17.22 7.28
N LEU A 206 32.65 -15.97 7.36
CA LEU A 206 32.44 -15.12 8.51
C LEU A 206 30.96 -14.84 8.73
N LEU A 207 30.23 -14.48 7.67
CA LEU A 207 28.79 -14.22 7.75
C LEU A 207 28.01 -15.45 8.23
N CYS A 208 28.27 -16.63 7.64
CA CYS A 208 27.61 -17.86 8.08
C CYS A 208 28.03 -18.28 9.49
N SER A 209 29.25 -17.96 9.93
CA SER A 209 29.69 -18.19 11.32
C SER A 209 28.88 -17.33 12.29
N LYS A 210 28.78 -16.01 12.02
CA LYS A 210 28.01 -15.09 12.85
C LYS A 210 26.54 -15.50 12.94
N ILE A 211 25.89 -15.84 11.83
CA ILE A 211 24.49 -16.29 11.86
C ILE A 211 24.28 -17.49 12.79
N ARG A 212 25.21 -18.46 12.77
CA ARG A 212 25.11 -19.65 13.63
C ARG A 212 25.39 -19.33 15.09
N GLU A 213 26.36 -18.46 15.35
CA GLU A 213 26.68 -17.96 16.68
C GLU A 213 25.48 -17.24 17.30
N GLU A 214 24.90 -16.25 16.63
CA GLU A 214 23.76 -15.49 17.19
C GLU A 214 22.51 -16.38 17.38
N ALA A 215 22.30 -17.35 16.48
CA ALA A 215 21.21 -18.31 16.64
C ALA A 215 21.40 -19.24 17.85
N ASN A 216 22.66 -19.58 18.17
CA ASN A 216 23.01 -20.34 19.36
C ASN A 216 22.87 -19.47 20.61
N GLU A 217 23.39 -18.23 20.61
CA GLU A 217 23.24 -17.28 21.72
C GLU A 217 21.76 -17.01 22.04
N LEU A 218 20.89 -16.89 21.02
CA LEU A 218 19.45 -16.80 21.20
C LEU A 218 18.84 -18.02 21.93
N CYS A 219 19.33 -19.23 21.65
CA CYS A 219 18.91 -20.43 22.37
C CYS A 219 19.45 -20.44 23.80
N GLU A 220 20.71 -20.04 23.99
CA GLU A 220 21.35 -19.96 25.30
C GLU A 220 20.64 -19.00 26.24
N THR A 221 20.02 -17.93 25.74
CA THR A 221 19.25 -17.02 26.62
C THR A 221 18.11 -17.74 27.33
N LEU A 222 17.50 -18.75 26.70
CA LEU A 222 16.49 -19.61 27.32
C LEU A 222 17.12 -20.64 28.25
N GLU A 223 18.17 -21.32 27.80
CA GLU A 223 18.83 -22.40 28.54
C GLU A 223 19.46 -21.91 29.86
N ASN A 224 20.02 -20.71 29.83
CA ASN A 224 20.64 -20.06 30.99
C ASN A 224 19.67 -19.19 31.80
N ASN A 225 18.39 -19.16 31.41
CA ASN A 225 17.34 -18.36 32.04
C ASN A 225 17.72 -16.87 32.16
N GLU A 226 18.23 -16.32 31.06
CA GLU A 226 18.59 -14.91 30.93
C GLU A 226 17.34 -14.03 30.79
N ASP A 227 17.52 -12.71 30.92
CA ASP A 227 16.41 -11.79 30.91
C ASP A 227 15.89 -11.46 29.48
N LYS A 228 14.72 -10.82 29.45
CA LYS A 228 14.00 -10.48 28.21
C LYS A 228 14.80 -9.54 27.30
N SER A 229 15.60 -8.64 27.87
CA SER A 229 16.43 -7.70 27.12
C SER A 229 17.53 -8.43 26.36
N ARG A 230 18.18 -9.40 27.00
CA ARG A 230 19.23 -10.20 26.35
C ARG A 230 18.64 -11.04 25.21
N THR A 231 17.51 -11.72 25.44
CA THR A 231 16.79 -12.45 24.38
C THR A 231 16.41 -11.55 23.19
N ALA A 232 15.96 -10.32 23.45
CA ALA A 232 15.64 -9.37 22.39
C ALA A 232 16.88 -8.91 21.61
N SER A 233 18.02 -8.74 22.29
CA SER A 233 19.30 -8.41 21.67
C SER A 233 19.76 -9.51 20.72
N GLU A 234 19.79 -10.77 21.18
CA GLU A 234 20.24 -11.90 20.34
C GLU A 234 19.33 -12.12 19.14
N MET A 235 18.02 -11.96 19.33
CA MET A 235 17.09 -12.03 18.20
C MET A 235 17.33 -10.89 17.19
N ALA A 236 17.68 -9.69 17.66
CA ALA A 236 18.04 -8.58 16.77
C ALA A 236 19.32 -8.89 15.98
N ASP A 237 20.33 -9.51 16.60
CA ASP A 237 21.56 -9.91 15.94
C ASP A 237 21.35 -11.05 14.93
N VAL A 238 20.50 -12.03 15.24
CA VAL A 238 20.03 -13.06 14.28
C VAL A 238 19.38 -12.40 13.07
N LEU A 239 18.42 -11.49 13.30
CA LEU A 239 17.73 -10.78 12.21
C LEU A 239 18.71 -9.96 11.38
N TYR A 240 19.63 -9.23 12.03
CA TYR A 240 20.63 -8.42 11.36
C TYR A 240 21.49 -9.25 10.40
N HIS A 241 22.14 -10.31 10.89
CA HIS A 241 23.03 -11.11 10.08
C HIS A 241 22.27 -11.89 8.99
N ALA A 242 21.05 -12.37 9.28
CA ALA A 242 20.18 -12.97 8.27
C ALA A 242 19.84 -11.98 7.15
N MET A 243 19.52 -10.73 7.48
CA MET A 243 19.24 -9.67 6.49
C MET A 243 20.47 -9.35 5.63
N VAL A 244 21.69 -9.40 6.19
CA VAL A 244 22.93 -9.26 5.39
C VAL A 244 23.09 -10.41 4.40
N LEU A 245 22.76 -11.65 4.80
CA LEU A 245 22.75 -12.80 3.90
C LEU A 245 21.72 -12.64 2.76
N LEU A 246 20.50 -12.16 3.08
CA LEU A 246 19.47 -11.88 2.08
C LEU A 246 19.98 -10.86 1.05
N ALA A 247 20.59 -9.77 1.51
CA ALA A 247 21.18 -8.76 0.64
C ALA A 247 22.31 -9.32 -0.24
N LEU A 248 23.13 -10.24 0.28
CA LEU A 248 24.17 -10.92 -0.51
C LEU A 248 23.56 -11.81 -1.61
N LYS A 249 22.44 -12.47 -1.29
CA LYS A 249 21.69 -13.37 -2.20
C LYS A 249 20.69 -12.66 -3.11
N ASP A 250 20.58 -11.34 -3.01
CA ASP A 250 19.61 -10.52 -3.76
C ASP A 250 18.15 -10.93 -3.50
N VAL A 251 17.85 -11.32 -2.25
CA VAL A 251 16.50 -11.64 -1.78
C VAL A 251 15.99 -10.47 -0.95
N LYS A 252 14.82 -9.93 -1.30
CA LYS A 252 14.18 -8.87 -0.51
C LYS A 252 13.47 -9.43 0.71
N VAL A 253 13.41 -8.66 1.80
CA VAL A 253 12.66 -9.02 3.01
C VAL A 253 11.17 -9.23 2.71
N GLU A 254 10.62 -8.50 1.74
CA GLU A 254 9.25 -8.67 1.25
C GLU A 254 8.97 -10.11 0.78
N GLU A 255 9.93 -10.73 0.08
CA GLU A 255 9.80 -12.11 -0.41
C GLU A 255 9.76 -13.11 0.76
N VAL A 256 10.56 -12.88 1.81
CA VAL A 256 10.54 -13.69 3.03
C VAL A 256 9.20 -13.57 3.75
N LEU A 257 8.68 -12.34 3.88
CA LEU A 257 7.38 -12.08 4.51
C LEU A 257 6.23 -12.68 3.70
N GLN A 258 6.31 -12.64 2.37
CA GLN A 258 5.36 -13.31 1.49
C GLN A 258 5.36 -14.83 1.72
N VAL A 259 6.53 -15.46 1.84
CA VAL A 259 6.65 -16.89 2.20
C VAL A 259 6.01 -17.16 3.57
N LEU A 260 6.27 -16.33 4.58
CA LEU A 260 5.65 -16.49 5.91
C LEU A 260 4.13 -16.39 5.85
N ARG A 261 3.60 -15.40 5.10
CA ARG A 261 2.14 -15.21 4.94
C ARG A 261 1.46 -16.41 4.30
N GLN A 262 2.09 -17.04 3.31
CA GLN A 262 1.58 -18.27 2.69
C GLN A 262 1.50 -19.43 3.68
N ARG A 263 2.26 -19.40 4.78
CA ARG A 263 2.25 -20.42 5.83
C ARG A 263 1.19 -20.16 6.90
N PHE A 264 0.70 -18.94 7.08
CA PHE A 264 -0.29 -18.65 8.13
C PHE A 264 -1.62 -19.40 7.92
N SER A 265 -1.99 -19.69 6.68
CA SER A 265 -3.24 -20.41 6.35
C SER A 265 -3.06 -21.92 6.21
N LYS A 266 -1.88 -22.47 6.49
CA LYS A 266 -1.58 -23.92 6.44
C LYS A 266 -1.01 -24.35 7.79
N SER A 267 -1.48 -25.45 8.36
CA SER A 267 -0.85 -25.97 9.58
C SER A 267 0.63 -26.29 9.31
N GLY A 268 1.50 -26.17 10.32
CA GLY A 268 2.93 -26.48 10.16
C GLY A 268 3.21 -27.90 9.67
N ILE A 269 2.28 -28.83 9.91
CA ILE A 269 2.33 -30.22 9.43
C ILE A 269 2.04 -30.30 7.92
N GLU A 270 1.04 -29.56 7.43
CA GLU A 270 0.69 -29.50 6.00
C GLU A 270 1.78 -28.77 5.20
N GLU A 271 2.35 -27.70 5.75
CA GLU A 271 3.47 -26.97 5.15
C GLU A 271 4.67 -27.89 4.94
N LYS A 272 5.09 -28.61 5.99
CA LYS A 272 6.24 -29.53 5.95
C LYS A 272 6.04 -30.65 4.93
N ARG A 273 4.82 -31.18 4.80
CA ARG A 273 4.46 -32.21 3.80
C ARG A 273 4.47 -31.70 2.36
N SER A 274 4.25 -30.40 2.16
CA SER A 274 4.19 -29.80 0.82
C SER A 274 5.55 -29.39 0.25
N ARG A 275 6.63 -29.42 1.04
CA ARG A 275 7.97 -29.10 0.55
C ARG A 275 8.49 -30.21 -0.38
N PRO A 276 9.06 -29.88 -1.55
CA PRO A 276 9.77 -30.86 -2.36
C PRO A 276 10.89 -31.48 -1.52
N THR A 277 10.93 -32.80 -1.41
CA THR A 277 12.09 -33.50 -0.85
C THR A 277 13.32 -33.11 -1.67
N GLN A 278 14.25 -32.38 -1.05
CA GLN A 278 15.59 -32.22 -1.63
C GLN A 278 16.15 -33.62 -1.85
N LYS A 279 16.36 -34.01 -3.11
CA LYS A 279 17.14 -35.19 -3.43
C LYS A 279 18.53 -34.94 -2.84
N SER A 280 18.93 -35.79 -1.90
CA SER A 280 20.34 -35.94 -1.55
C SER A 280 21.09 -36.21 -2.86
N VAL A 281 21.92 -35.25 -3.27
CA VAL A 281 22.93 -35.51 -4.30
C VAL A 281 24.00 -36.34 -3.60
N GLU A 282 23.80 -37.66 -3.61
CA GLU A 282 24.90 -38.61 -3.50
C GLU A 282 25.57 -38.68 -4.87
N ASN A 283 26.77 -38.11 -4.95
CA ASN A 283 27.95 -38.62 -5.64
C ASN A 283 29.12 -37.66 -5.43
#